data_AF-A0A3D9B1I9-F1
#
_entry.id   AF-A0A3D9B1I9-F1
#
_cell.length_a   1.000
_cell.length_b   1.000
_cell.length_c   1.000
_cell.angle_alpha   90.00
_cell.angle_beta   90.00
_cell.angle_gamma   90.00
#
_symmetry.space_group_name_H-M   'P 1'
#
loop_
_entity.id
_entity.type
_entity.pdbx_description
1 polymer ?
#
loop_
_entity_poly.entity_id
_entity_poly.type
_entity_poly.pdbx_seq_one_letter_code
_entity_poly.pdbx_strand_id
1 'polypeptide(L)'
;MPINEITNTFNSLNSKIKIDDEDYLEIKTDCKGQIEKLEAKLTKGKDNKKIDFQKLLDQALSNLVDLAKVYTDGDMDIKRKIIGSIFPEKLQFFKNHYRTTRSNVLLSYMCQINNELGAKKNRK
;
A
#
# COMPACT_ATOMS: atom_id res chain seq x y z
N MET A 1 35.35 -39.82 43.29
CA MET A 1 35.44 -38.58 42.51
C MET A 1 34.47 -38.47 41.32
N PRO A 2 34.13 -39.53 40.54
CA PRO A 2 33.33 -39.36 39.31
C PRO A 2 31.82 -39.18 39.53
N ILE A 3 31.26 -39.64 40.66
CA ILE A 3 29.81 -39.58 40.93
C ILE A 3 29.32 -38.13 41.11
N ASN A 4 30.08 -37.28 41.81
CA ASN A 4 29.71 -35.87 42.01
C ASN A 4 29.72 -35.06 40.71
N GLU A 5 30.64 -35.38 39.78
CA GLU A 5 30.67 -34.73 38.46
C GLU A 5 29.44 -35.13 37.64
N ILE A 6 29.05 -36.41 37.66
CA ILE A 6 27.84 -36.88 36.98
C ILE A 6 26.59 -36.20 37.54
N THR A 7 26.47 -36.08 38.87
CA THR A 7 25.34 -35.39 39.52
C THR A 7 25.29 -33.90 39.15
N ASN A 8 26.43 -33.22 39.12
CA ASN A 8 26.50 -31.81 38.75
C ASN A 8 26.16 -31.59 37.26
N THR A 9 26.61 -32.49 36.39
CA THR A 9 26.31 -32.43 34.96
C THR A 9 24.83 -32.69 34.70
N PHE A 10 24.23 -33.66 35.39
CA PHE A 10 22.80 -33.94 35.32
C PHE A 10 21.96 -32.74 35.79
N ASN A 11 22.32 -32.13 36.93
CA ASN A 11 21.61 -30.95 37.44
C ASN A 11 21.75 -29.73 36.49
N SER A 12 22.94 -29.55 35.89
CA SER A 12 23.17 -28.50 34.88
C SER A 12 22.43 -28.75 33.56
N LEU A 13 22.20 -30.01 33.20
CA LEU A 13 21.38 -30.36 32.02
C LEU A 13 19.89 -30.15 32.31
N ASN A 14 19.44 -30.52 33.51
CA ASN A 14 18.02 -30.43 33.89
C ASN A 14 17.54 -28.98 33.99
N SER A 15 18.43 -28.03 34.35
CA SER A 15 18.14 -26.59 34.30
C SER A 15 18.17 -26.00 32.89
N LYS A 16 18.81 -26.68 31.91
CA LYS A 16 18.86 -26.25 30.50
C LYS A 16 17.71 -26.80 29.66
N ILE A 17 17.08 -27.90 30.09
CA ILE A 17 16.06 -28.63 29.31
C ILE A 17 14.64 -28.29 29.78
N LYS A 18 14.47 -27.82 31.01
CA LYS A 18 13.16 -27.39 31.50
C LYS A 18 12.93 -25.94 31.11
N ILE A 19 11.99 -25.74 30.18
CA ILE A 19 11.18 -24.53 30.18
C ILE A 19 10.59 -24.46 31.58
N ASP A 20 10.99 -23.46 32.35
CA ASP A 20 10.48 -23.25 33.69
C ASP A 20 8.98 -22.86 33.59
N ASP A 21 8.20 -23.10 34.65
CA ASP A 21 6.77 -22.78 34.65
C ASP A 21 6.52 -21.28 34.36
N GLU A 22 7.45 -20.41 34.76
CA GLU A 22 7.48 -18.98 34.48
C GLU A 22 7.73 -18.71 32.98
N ASP A 23 8.72 -19.36 32.36
CA ASP A 23 8.96 -19.30 30.91
C ASP A 23 7.73 -19.77 30.10
N TYR A 24 7.08 -20.85 30.54
CA TYR A 24 5.87 -21.38 29.89
C TYR A 24 4.71 -20.39 30.00
N LEU A 25 4.53 -19.77 31.16
CA LEU A 25 3.51 -18.75 31.37
C LEU A 25 3.78 -17.51 30.52
N GLU A 26 5.04 -17.07 30.42
CA GLU A 26 5.45 -15.95 29.60
C GLU A 26 5.12 -16.19 28.12
N ILE A 27 5.54 -17.34 27.58
CA ILE A 27 5.24 -17.75 26.19
C ILE A 27 3.73 -17.84 25.96
N LYS A 28 2.97 -18.39 26.92
CA LYS A 28 1.51 -18.48 26.84
C LYS A 28 0.85 -17.11 26.80
N THR A 29 1.31 -16.15 27.62
CA THR A 29 0.81 -14.78 27.59
C THR A 29 1.16 -14.05 26.31
N ASP A 30 2.37 -14.23 25.78
CA ASP A 30 2.77 -13.61 24.52
C ASP A 30 1.95 -14.18 23.34
N CYS A 31 1.81 -15.50 23.24
CA CYS A 31 0.95 -16.12 22.23
C CYS A 31 -0.50 -15.61 22.32
N LYS A 32 -1.06 -15.49 23.54
CA LYS A 32 -2.40 -14.94 23.72
C LYS A 32 -2.51 -13.49 23.24
N GLY A 33 -1.51 -12.66 23.57
CA GLY A 33 -1.45 -11.27 23.09
C GLY A 33 -1.30 -11.16 21.56
N GLN A 34 -0.58 -12.09 20.94
CA GLN A 34 -0.48 -12.18 19.47
C GLN A 34 -1.82 -12.57 18.83
N ILE A 35 -2.55 -13.53 19.42
CA ILE A 35 -3.89 -13.93 18.96
C ILE A 35 -4.85 -12.73 19.02
N GLU A 36 -4.92 -12.03 20.15
CA GLU A 36 -5.80 -10.86 20.30
C GLU A 36 -5.45 -9.76 19.29
N LYS A 37 -4.16 -9.51 19.03
CA LYS A 37 -3.71 -8.56 17.99
C LYS A 37 -4.14 -8.99 16.58
N LEU A 38 -4.07 -10.28 16.25
CA LEU A 38 -4.46 -10.81 14.95
C LEU A 38 -5.98 -10.78 14.76
N GLU A 39 -6.75 -11.12 15.80
CA GLU A 39 -8.22 -11.02 15.80
C GLU A 39 -8.69 -9.57 15.64
N ALA A 40 -8.03 -8.61 16.32
CA ALA A 40 -8.29 -7.18 16.17
C ALA A 40 -7.97 -6.67 14.75
N LYS A 41 -6.91 -7.18 14.11
CA LYS A 41 -6.59 -6.86 12.71
C LYS A 41 -7.63 -7.43 11.74
N LEU A 42 -8.10 -8.66 11.98
CA LEU A 42 -9.13 -9.30 11.16
C LEU A 42 -10.48 -8.62 11.29
N THR A 43 -10.85 -8.15 12.48
CA THR A 43 -12.10 -7.38 12.68
C THR A 43 -12.01 -6.00 12.03
N LYS A 44 -10.88 -5.30 12.13
CA LYS A 44 -10.65 -4.04 11.40
C LYS A 44 -10.68 -4.22 9.87
N GLY A 45 -10.20 -5.36 9.36
CA GLY A 45 -10.28 -5.70 7.94
C GLY A 45 -11.68 -6.14 7.47
N LYS A 46 -12.62 -6.40 8.40
CA LYS A 46 -14.02 -6.72 8.11
C LYS A 46 -14.92 -5.50 8.01
N ASP A 47 -14.41 -4.29 8.27
CA ASP A 47 -15.00 -3.04 7.81
C ASP A 47 -14.81 -2.88 6.29
N ASN A 48 -15.13 -3.95 5.55
CA ASN A 48 -15.40 -3.91 4.14
C ASN A 48 -16.72 -3.16 4.00
N LYS A 49 -16.69 -1.82 4.15
CA LYS A 49 -17.59 -0.97 3.37
C LYS A 49 -17.55 -1.59 1.99
N LYS A 50 -18.68 -2.14 1.51
CA LYS A 50 -18.77 -2.67 0.15
C LYS A 50 -18.31 -1.53 -0.75
N ILE A 51 -17.03 -1.57 -1.15
CA ILE A 51 -16.47 -0.60 -2.06
C ILE A 51 -17.11 -1.00 -3.36
N ASP A 52 -18.08 -0.20 -3.77
CA ASP A 52 -18.71 -0.34 -5.07
C ASP A 52 -17.68 0.08 -6.11
N PHE A 53 -16.84 -0.90 -6.49
CA PHE A 53 -15.78 -0.72 -7.48
C PHE A 53 -16.35 -0.26 -8.81
N GLN A 54 -17.55 -0.70 -9.17
CA GLN A 54 -18.23 -0.28 -10.39
C GLN A 54 -18.50 1.23 -10.34
N LYS A 55 -19.12 1.70 -9.25
CA LYS A 55 -19.39 3.12 -9.06
C LYS A 55 -18.12 3.97 -9.01
N LEU A 56 -17.06 3.49 -8.34
CA LEU A 56 -15.78 4.19 -8.32
C LEU A 56 -15.12 4.26 -9.71
N LEU A 57 -15.23 3.17 -10.48
CA LEU A 57 -14.70 3.12 -11.84
C LEU A 57 -15.47 4.09 -12.75
N ASP A 58 -16.80 4.09 -12.68
CA ASP A 58 -17.65 5.01 -13.44
C ASP A 58 -17.34 6.48 -13.09
N GLN A 59 -17.15 6.78 -11.80
CA GLN A 59 -16.73 8.11 -11.36
C GLN A 59 -15.33 8.48 -11.86
N ALA A 60 -14.38 7.55 -11.81
CA ALA A 60 -13.02 7.78 -12.31
C ALA A 60 -13.01 8.04 -13.82
N LEU A 61 -13.80 7.27 -14.59
CA LEU A 61 -13.95 7.45 -16.04
C LEU A 61 -14.64 8.77 -16.37
N SER A 62 -15.71 9.14 -15.66
CA SER A 62 -16.39 10.42 -15.84
C SER A 62 -15.45 11.61 -15.57
N ASN A 63 -14.68 11.54 -14.48
CA ASN A 63 -13.69 12.57 -14.15
C ASN A 63 -12.55 12.64 -15.18
N LEU A 64 -12.23 11.52 -15.82
CA LEU A 64 -11.20 11.46 -16.84
C LEU A 64 -11.66 12.06 -18.18
N VAL A 65 -12.92 11.83 -18.56
CA VAL A 65 -13.53 12.46 -19.74
C VAL A 65 -13.58 13.98 -19.58
N ASP A 66 -13.91 14.46 -18.38
CA ASP A 66 -14.01 15.89 -18.06
C ASP A 66 -12.76 16.44 -17.36
N LEU A 67 -11.60 15.79 -17.47
CA LEU A 67 -10.40 16.13 -16.70
C LEU A 67 -10.00 17.61 -16.84
N ALA A 68 -10.17 18.19 -18.03
CA ALA A 68 -9.91 19.61 -18.29
C ALA A 68 -10.86 20.54 -17.51
N LYS A 69 -12.15 20.17 -17.41
CA LYS A 69 -13.16 20.90 -16.65
C LYS A 69 -12.91 20.78 -15.15
N VAL A 70 -12.66 19.56 -14.66
CA VAL A 70 -12.34 19.29 -13.25
C VAL A 70 -11.06 20.04 -12.81
N TYR A 71 -10.06 20.16 -13.68
CA TYR A 71 -8.86 20.96 -13.40
C TYR A 71 -9.13 22.46 -13.38
N THR A 72 -10.01 22.96 -14.25
CA THR A 72 -10.33 24.39 -14.34
C THR A 72 -11.14 24.83 -13.12
N ASP A 73 -12.20 24.07 -12.81
CA ASP A 73 -13.19 24.38 -11.76
C ASP A 73 -12.74 23.94 -10.36
N GLY A 74 -11.79 23.00 -10.26
CA GLY A 74 -11.31 22.46 -8.99
C GLY A 74 -10.50 23.44 -8.15
N ASP A 75 -10.44 23.19 -6.84
CA ASP A 75 -9.59 23.94 -5.91
C ASP A 75 -8.09 23.61 -6.11
N MET A 76 -7.24 24.29 -5.33
CA MET A 76 -5.79 24.10 -5.41
C MET A 76 -5.36 22.65 -5.09
N ASP A 77 -6.06 21.96 -4.21
CA ASP A 77 -5.74 20.58 -3.84
C ASP A 77 -6.11 19.60 -4.95
N ILE A 78 -7.25 19.79 -5.60
CA ILE A 78 -7.67 19.03 -6.78
C ILE A 78 -6.67 19.24 -7.92
N LYS A 79 -6.30 20.48 -8.21
CA LYS A 79 -5.29 20.79 -9.26
C LYS A 79 -3.97 20.10 -8.96
N ARG A 80 -3.51 20.14 -7.71
CA ARG A 80 -2.26 19.46 -7.28
C ARG A 80 -2.35 17.95 -7.44
N LYS A 81 -3.47 17.33 -7.07
CA LYS A 81 -3.72 15.89 -7.24
C LYS A 81 -3.72 15.48 -8.72
N ILE A 82 -4.34 16.27 -9.58
CA ILE A 82 -4.35 16.04 -11.03
C ILE A 82 -2.93 16.12 -11.58
N ILE A 83 -2.19 17.19 -11.28
CA ILE A 83 -0.80 17.38 -11.73
C ILE A 83 0.09 16.23 -11.24
N GLY A 84 -0.03 15.82 -9.98
CA GLY A 84 0.73 14.69 -9.43
C GLY A 84 0.37 13.33 -10.04
N SER A 85 -0.86 13.18 -10.54
CA SER A 85 -1.30 11.95 -11.23
C SER A 85 -0.79 11.90 -12.68
N ILE A 86 -0.68 13.07 -13.32
CA ILE A 86 -0.15 13.26 -14.67
C ILE A 86 1.38 13.15 -14.68
N PHE A 87 2.05 13.68 -13.66
CA PHE A 87 3.50 13.69 -13.52
C PHE A 87 3.90 12.99 -12.21
N PRO A 88 4.13 11.67 -12.25
CA PRO A 88 4.43 10.88 -11.05
C PRO A 88 5.80 11.20 -10.45
N GLU A 89 6.69 11.84 -11.22
CA GLU A 89 8.04 12.18 -10.78
C GLU A 89 8.11 13.60 -10.21
N LYS A 90 9.06 13.82 -9.29
CA LYS A 90 9.29 15.13 -8.68
C LYS A 90 9.65 16.16 -9.74
N LEU A 91 9.15 17.39 -9.57
CA LEU A 91 9.56 18.54 -10.37
C LEU A 91 11.05 18.80 -10.16
N GLN A 92 11.82 18.80 -11.24
CA GLN A 92 13.23 19.18 -11.20
C GLN A 92 13.35 20.68 -11.48
N PHE A 93 13.82 21.42 -10.48
CA PHE A 93 14.10 22.84 -10.59
C PHE A 93 15.55 23.03 -11.02
N PHE A 94 15.74 23.50 -12.25
CA PHE A 94 17.00 24.05 -12.73
C PHE A 94 16.99 25.58 -12.56
N LYS A 95 18.19 26.17 -12.52
CA LYS A 95 18.50 27.57 -12.15
C LYS A 95 17.49 28.63 -12.63
N ASN A 96 16.85 28.43 -13.79
CA ASN A 96 15.78 29.30 -14.31
C ASN A 96 14.57 28.57 -14.93
N HIS A 97 14.50 27.23 -14.85
CA HIS A 97 13.46 26.44 -15.50
C HIS A 97 13.04 25.25 -14.65
N TYR A 98 11.75 24.91 -14.65
CA TYR A 98 11.25 23.66 -14.07
C TYR A 98 10.91 22.69 -15.20
N ARG A 99 11.36 21.44 -15.11
CA ARG A 99 10.95 20.36 -16.00
C ARG A 99 10.26 19.26 -15.20
N THR A 100 9.13 18.79 -15.72
CA THR A 100 8.53 17.51 -15.34
C THR A 100 9.31 16.41 -16.05
N THR A 101 9.98 15.54 -15.29
CA THR A 101 10.95 14.56 -15.82
C THR A 101 10.29 13.50 -16.70
N ARG A 102 9.05 13.08 -16.38
CA ARG A 102 8.31 12.05 -17.12
C ARG A 102 6.81 12.21 -16.95
N SER A 103 6.08 12.14 -18.06
CA SER A 103 4.60 12.09 -18.10
C SER A 103 4.10 10.66 -17.87
N ASN A 104 2.94 10.52 -17.23
CA ASN A 104 2.28 9.24 -17.07
C ASN A 104 1.93 8.64 -18.44
N VAL A 105 2.28 7.37 -18.66
CA VAL A 105 2.03 6.64 -19.92
C VAL A 105 0.53 6.62 -20.26
N LEU A 106 -0.35 6.71 -19.26
CA LEU A 106 -1.78 6.82 -19.48
C LEU A 106 -2.16 8.03 -20.35
N LEU A 107 -1.45 9.15 -20.24
CA LEU A 107 -1.68 10.34 -21.08
C LEU A 107 -1.36 10.06 -22.55
N SER A 108 -0.32 9.29 -22.85
CA SER A 108 -0.03 8.93 -24.25
C SER A 108 -1.17 8.11 -24.85
N TYR A 109 -1.75 7.17 -24.09
CA TYR A 109 -2.91 6.41 -24.55
C TYR A 109 -4.16 7.29 -24.74
N MET A 110 -4.44 8.22 -23.80
CA MET A 110 -5.55 9.16 -23.95
C MET A 110 -5.41 10.07 -25.17
N CYS A 111 -4.20 10.57 -25.44
CA CYS A 111 -3.95 11.42 -26.60
C CYS A 111 -3.97 10.63 -27.92
N GLN A 112 -3.54 9.37 -27.93
CA GLN A 112 -3.62 8.48 -29.10
C GLN A 112 -5.07 8.19 -29.51
N ILE A 113 -5.99 8.06 -28.55
CA ILE A 113 -7.43 7.89 -28.80
C ILE A 113 -7.96 9.02 -29.70
N ASN A 114 -7.53 10.26 -29.52
CA ASN A 114 -7.98 11.38 -30.37
C ASN A 114 -7.39 11.37 -31.79
N ASN A 115 -6.14 10.92 -31.96
CA ASN A 115 -5.45 11.02 -33.25
C ASN A 115 -5.69 9.80 -34.16
N GLU A 116 -5.68 8.58 -33.64
CA GLU A 116 -5.83 7.37 -34.46
C GLU A 116 -7.29 6.97 -34.72
N LEU A 117 -8.19 7.16 -33.75
CA LEU A 117 -9.62 6.86 -33.93
C LEU A 117 -10.34 7.93 -34.75
N GLY A 118 -9.95 9.21 -34.63
CA GLY A 118 -10.46 10.29 -35.47
C GLY A 118 -10.18 10.07 -36.96
N ALA A 119 -8.96 9.61 -37.29
CA ALA A 119 -8.57 9.28 -38.66
C ALA A 119 -9.33 8.07 -39.24
N LYS A 120 -9.81 7.15 -38.40
CA LYS A 120 -10.65 6.01 -38.82
C LYS A 120 -12.13 6.38 -38.98
N LYS A 121 -12.63 7.40 -38.27
CA LYS A 121 -14.01 7.90 -38.38
C LYS A 121 -14.27 8.72 -39.64
N ASN A 122 -13.26 9.41 -40.15
CA ASN A 122 -13.33 10.23 -41.38
C ASN A 122 -13.02 9.45 -42.67
N ARG A 123 -12.76 8.14 -42.57
CA ARG A 123 -12.79 7.22 -43.72
C ARG A 123 -14.20 6.60 -43.82
N LYS A 124 -15.14 7.40 -44.31
CA LYS A 124 -16.38 6.91 -44.92
C LYS A 124 -16.60 7.67 -46.21
#